data_AF-A0A6P7GI48-F1
#
_entry.id   AF-A0A6P7GI48-F1
#
_cell.length_a   1.000
_cell.length_b   1.000
_cell.length_c   1.000
_cell.angle_alpha   90.00
_cell.angle_beta   90.00
_cell.angle_gamma   90.00
#
_symmetry.space_group_name_H-M   'P 1'
#
loop_
_entity.id
_entity.type
_entity.pdbx_description
1 polymer ?
#
loop_
_entity_poly.entity_id
_entity_poly.type
_entity_poly.pdbx_seq_one_letter_code
_entity_poly.pdbx_strand_id
1 'polypeptide(L)'
;MTPGTILPLLSLPNKVLSYTEIFFITIKCSYIIFTEIMVRTYVRKTTRQQWDSNSMKLALENIYNGMPFKRAARIYNLPLSTLKRRAKNQNVLATGYSKILGRFTTTLPEKLETSLKEYLLDMEDRLFGMTKKNICEMAYSLAERNGIKHRFSKNKKSAGTAWFRDFLKRYPEISFRTPE
;
A
#
# COMPACT_ATOMS: atom_id res chain seq x y z
N MET A 1 49.93 23.45 -27.80
CA MET A 1 50.46 22.07 -27.96
C MET A 1 50.90 21.61 -26.58
N THR A 2 49.97 21.01 -25.84
CA THR A 2 50.16 20.38 -24.53
C THR A 2 49.35 19.08 -24.54
N PRO A 3 49.85 18.01 -23.92
CA PRO A 3 49.41 16.64 -24.21
C PRO A 3 48.07 16.32 -23.55
N GLY A 4 47.28 15.50 -24.25
CA GLY A 4 45.94 15.09 -23.89
C GLY A 4 45.85 14.47 -22.50
N THR A 5 44.93 14.99 -21.70
CA THR A 5 44.47 14.34 -20.47
C THR A 5 43.59 13.16 -20.86
N ILE A 6 44.12 11.95 -20.76
CA ILE A 6 43.33 10.71 -20.83
C ILE A 6 42.58 10.61 -19.50
N LEU A 7 41.26 10.77 -19.53
CA LEU A 7 40.40 10.41 -18.40
C LEU A 7 40.51 8.89 -18.15
N PRO A 8 40.69 8.42 -16.91
CA PRO A 8 40.65 7.00 -16.63
C PRO A 8 39.23 6.51 -16.85
N LEU A 9 39.06 5.52 -17.74
CA LEU A 9 37.86 4.72 -17.85
C LEU A 9 37.54 4.16 -16.47
N LEU A 10 36.51 4.71 -15.83
CA LEU A 10 35.89 4.14 -14.64
C LEU A 10 35.44 2.72 -15.01
N SER A 11 36.21 1.73 -14.57
CA SER A 11 35.74 0.35 -14.45
C SER A 11 34.54 0.37 -13.49
N LEU A 12 33.33 0.44 -14.05
CA LEU A 12 32.14 0.10 -13.30
C LEU A 12 32.28 -1.36 -12.88
N PRO A 13 32.11 -1.70 -11.58
CA PRO A 13 32.20 -3.07 -11.16
C PRO A 13 31.09 -3.85 -11.87
N ASN A 14 31.48 -4.76 -12.76
CA ASN A 14 30.64 -5.87 -13.21
C ASN A 14 30.37 -6.75 -11.98
N LYS A 15 29.47 -6.31 -11.11
CA LYS A 15 28.91 -7.14 -10.05
C LYS A 15 28.08 -8.20 -10.76
N VAL A 16 28.67 -9.39 -10.94
CA VAL A 16 27.93 -10.58 -11.33
C VAL A 16 26.90 -10.81 -10.23
N LEU A 17 25.65 -10.51 -10.54
CA LEU A 17 24.54 -10.76 -9.64
C LEU A 17 24.48 -12.27 -9.37
N SER A 18 24.41 -12.66 -8.11
CA SER A 18 24.31 -14.08 -7.76
C SER A 18 23.00 -14.68 -8.29
N TYR A 19 22.95 -16.01 -8.46
CA TYR A 19 21.75 -16.68 -8.95
C TYR A 19 20.51 -16.38 -8.09
N THR A 20 20.68 -16.14 -6.80
CA THR A 20 19.58 -15.73 -5.91
C THR A 20 19.13 -14.31 -6.22
N GLU A 21 20.04 -13.37 -6.46
CA GLU A 21 19.70 -12.00 -6.87
C GLU A 21 19.00 -11.99 -8.23
N ILE A 22 19.48 -12.79 -9.20
CA ILE A 22 18.84 -12.94 -10.51
C ILE A 22 17.45 -13.56 -10.36
N PHE A 23 17.28 -14.57 -9.51
CA PHE A 23 16.00 -15.21 -9.21
C PHE A 23 15.00 -14.24 -8.55
N PHE A 24 15.45 -13.42 -7.59
CA PHE A 24 14.62 -12.38 -7.01
C PHE A 24 14.23 -11.31 -8.04
N ILE A 25 15.15 -10.93 -8.94
CA ILE A 25 14.88 -9.97 -10.02
C ILE A 25 13.89 -10.53 -11.04
N THR A 26 14.04 -11.78 -11.47
CA THR A 26 13.14 -12.40 -12.45
C THR A 26 11.74 -12.60 -11.87
N ILE A 27 11.61 -13.01 -10.61
CA ILE A 27 10.33 -13.06 -9.91
C ILE A 27 9.70 -11.67 -9.82
N LYS A 28 10.47 -10.64 -9.40
CA LYS A 28 9.99 -9.25 -9.36
C LYS A 28 9.55 -8.76 -10.73
N CYS A 29 10.29 -9.10 -11.80
CA CYS A 29 10.00 -8.64 -13.15
C CYS A 29 8.76 -9.34 -13.74
N SER A 30 8.63 -10.66 -13.58
CA SER A 30 7.42 -11.40 -13.96
C SER A 30 6.20 -10.93 -13.17
N TYR A 31 6.38 -10.59 -11.90
CA TYR A 31 5.34 -10.01 -11.05
C TYR A 31 4.93 -8.60 -11.49
N ILE A 32 5.89 -7.72 -11.78
CA ILE A 32 5.62 -6.37 -12.34
C ILE A 32 4.83 -6.52 -13.65
N ILE A 33 5.24 -7.41 -14.55
CA ILE A 33 4.56 -7.64 -15.82
C ILE A 33 3.13 -8.19 -15.60
N PHE A 34 2.92 -9.12 -14.67
CA PHE A 34 1.56 -9.62 -14.35
C PHE A 34 0.67 -8.54 -13.71
N THR A 35 1.26 -7.59 -12.96
CA THR A 35 0.52 -6.43 -12.41
C THR A 35 0.25 -5.33 -13.43
N GLU A 36 1.15 -5.14 -14.41
CA GLU A 36 1.03 -4.17 -15.53
C GLU A 36 0.02 -4.63 -16.59
N ILE A 37 -0.13 -5.94 -16.84
CA ILE A 37 -1.06 -6.50 -17.84
C ILE A 37 -2.56 -6.29 -17.48
N MET A 38 -2.90 -5.92 -16.24
CA MET A 38 -4.30 -5.70 -15.82
C MET A 38 -4.80 -4.26 -16.05
N VAL A 39 -5.46 -4.05 -17.19
CA VAL A 39 -6.18 -2.82 -17.56
C VAL A 39 -7.41 -2.57 -16.68
N ARG A 40 -7.22 -2.03 -15.47
CA ARG A 40 -8.24 -1.27 -14.71
C ARG A 40 -7.61 -0.11 -13.93
N THR A 41 -6.68 0.62 -14.53
CA THR A 41 -6.21 1.90 -14.00
C THR A 41 -7.29 2.97 -14.20
N TYR A 42 -8.25 3.01 -13.27
CA TYR A 42 -9.27 4.06 -13.27
C TYR A 42 -8.62 5.41 -12.95
N VAL A 43 -8.51 6.28 -13.96
CA VAL A 43 -8.12 7.68 -13.76
C VAL A 43 -9.32 8.42 -13.17
N ARG A 44 -9.12 8.98 -11.98
CA ARG A 44 -10.17 9.68 -11.24
C ARG A 44 -10.49 11.02 -11.90
N LYS A 45 -11.78 11.26 -12.17
CA LYS A 45 -12.26 12.52 -12.79
C LYS A 45 -12.39 13.69 -11.81
N THR A 46 -12.57 13.43 -10.51
CA THR A 46 -12.89 14.49 -9.52
C THR A 46 -11.65 14.98 -8.77
N THR A 47 -11.61 16.28 -8.48
CA THR A 47 -10.56 16.97 -7.71
C THR A 47 -10.74 16.91 -6.18
N ARG A 48 -11.65 16.07 -5.67
CA ARG A 48 -11.91 15.95 -4.22
C ARG A 48 -10.68 15.45 -3.46
N GLN A 49 -10.40 16.05 -2.31
CA GLN A 49 -9.25 15.76 -1.44
C GLN A 49 -7.86 16.00 -2.06
N GLN A 50 -7.73 16.95 -3.00
CA GLN A 50 -6.44 17.35 -3.58
C GLN A 50 -5.51 18.12 -2.62
N TRP A 51 -5.96 18.49 -1.42
CA TRP A 51 -5.12 19.14 -0.42
C TRP A 51 -4.01 18.20 0.09
N ASP A 52 -2.89 18.76 0.53
CA ASP A 52 -1.75 17.97 1.03
C ASP A 52 -1.97 17.44 2.46
N SER A 53 -1.52 16.20 2.72
CA SER A 53 -1.69 15.53 4.01
C SER A 53 -0.88 16.20 5.11
N ASN A 54 0.34 16.64 4.82
CA ASN A 54 1.20 17.30 5.80
C ASN A 54 0.66 18.69 6.14
N SER A 55 0.19 19.44 5.13
CA SER A 55 -0.50 20.71 5.36
C SER A 55 -1.72 20.56 6.25
N MET A 56 -2.53 19.50 6.07
CA MET A 56 -3.68 19.21 6.94
C MET A 56 -3.24 18.89 8.38
N LYS A 57 -2.16 18.12 8.55
CA LYS A 57 -1.61 17.77 9.87
C LYS A 57 -1.16 19.04 10.63
N LEU A 58 -0.33 19.86 10.00
CA LEU A 58 0.18 21.11 10.58
C LEU A 58 -0.95 22.10 10.88
N ALA A 59 -1.95 22.19 10.00
CA ALA A 59 -3.10 23.05 10.23
C ALA A 59 -3.90 22.62 11.47
N LEU A 60 -4.10 21.32 11.67
CA LEU A 60 -4.80 20.79 12.84
C LEU A 60 -4.00 21.02 14.12
N GLU A 61 -2.69 20.76 14.11
CA GLU A 61 -1.80 21.04 15.25
C GLU A 61 -1.87 22.51 15.67
N ASN A 62 -1.78 23.44 14.71
CA ASN A 62 -1.89 24.86 15.00
C ASN A 62 -3.27 25.30 15.50
N ILE A 63 -4.35 24.66 15.03
CA ILE A 63 -5.70 24.90 15.56
C ILE A 63 -5.80 24.43 17.01
N TYR A 64 -5.22 23.27 17.34
CA TYR A 64 -5.16 22.80 18.73
C TYR A 64 -4.32 23.74 19.61
N ASN A 65 -3.31 24.39 19.05
CA ASN A 65 -2.53 25.45 19.70
C ASN A 65 -3.27 26.82 19.77
N GLY A 66 -4.54 26.90 19.34
CA GLY A 66 -5.38 28.11 19.47
C GLY A 66 -5.49 28.97 18.20
N MET A 67 -4.96 28.53 17.05
CA MET A 67 -5.09 29.28 15.80
C MET A 67 -6.54 29.26 15.27
N PRO A 68 -7.11 30.41 14.83
CA PRO A 68 -8.46 30.44 14.28
C PRO A 68 -8.55 29.74 12.91
N PHE A 69 -9.63 28.98 12.70
CA PHE A 69 -9.85 28.15 11.49
C PHE A 69 -9.67 28.90 10.16
N LYS A 70 -10.17 30.14 10.04
CA LYS A 70 -10.05 30.94 8.82
C LYS A 70 -8.60 31.29 8.49
N ARG A 71 -7.78 31.54 9.52
CA ARG A 71 -6.36 31.85 9.37
C ARG A 71 -5.59 30.62 8.93
N ALA A 72 -5.79 29.49 9.62
CA ALA A 72 -5.17 28.22 9.25
C ALA A 72 -5.52 27.82 7.81
N ALA A 73 -6.80 27.94 7.42
CA ALA A 73 -7.24 27.63 6.05
C ALA A 73 -6.50 28.45 4.97
N ARG A 74 -6.23 29.74 5.24
CA ARG A 74 -5.47 30.61 4.31
C ARG A 74 -3.99 30.25 4.25
N ILE A 75 -3.35 30.06 5.42
CA ILE A 75 -1.92 29.76 5.51
C ILE A 75 -1.59 28.42 4.82
N TYR A 76 -2.40 27.39 5.09
CA TYR A 76 -2.16 26.03 4.59
C TYR A 76 -2.86 25.74 3.26
N ASN A 77 -3.54 26.73 2.66
CA ASN A 77 -4.34 26.59 1.44
C ASN A 77 -5.32 25.40 1.50
N LEU A 78 -6.08 25.32 2.60
CA LEU A 78 -7.04 24.24 2.86
C LEU A 78 -8.48 24.74 2.76
N PRO A 79 -9.42 23.93 2.20
CA PRO A 79 -10.83 24.27 2.24
C PRO A 79 -11.34 24.36 3.69
N LEU A 80 -11.84 25.53 4.07
CA LEU A 80 -12.29 25.84 5.44
C LEU A 80 -13.30 24.82 5.98
N SER A 81 -14.27 24.42 5.15
CA SER A 81 -15.30 23.44 5.52
C SER A 81 -14.70 22.07 5.83
N THR A 82 -13.69 21.65 5.07
CA THR A 82 -13.01 20.37 5.29
C THR A 82 -12.17 20.40 6.56
N LEU A 83 -11.44 21.50 6.78
CA LEU A 83 -10.60 21.69 7.97
C LEU A 83 -11.46 21.70 9.25
N LYS A 84 -12.56 22.45 9.26
CA LYS A 84 -13.51 22.47 10.39
C LYS A 84 -14.09 21.08 10.67
N ARG A 85 -14.54 20.37 9.62
CA ARG A 85 -15.12 19.02 9.75
C ARG A 85 -14.11 18.03 10.37
N ARG A 86 -12.85 18.11 9.95
CA ARG A 86 -11.74 17.28 10.48
C ARG A 86 -11.39 17.64 11.92
N ALA A 87 -11.25 18.92 12.23
CA ALA A 87 -10.93 19.37 13.59
C ALA A 87 -12.03 19.02 14.62
N LYS A 88 -13.30 19.02 14.19
CA LYS A 88 -14.44 18.58 15.01
C LYS A 88 -14.65 17.07 15.05
N ASN A 89 -13.76 16.27 14.44
CA ASN A 89 -13.87 14.81 14.34
C ASN A 89 -15.25 14.32 13.83
N GLN A 90 -15.87 15.05 12.92
CA GLN A 90 -17.21 14.71 12.39
C GLN A 90 -17.18 13.59 11.32
N ASN A 91 -16.02 13.04 11.01
CA ASN A 91 -15.87 11.96 10.05
C ASN A 91 -15.88 10.61 10.78
N VAL A 92 -16.63 9.64 10.26
CA VAL A 92 -16.66 8.27 10.82
C VAL A 92 -15.37 7.50 10.51
N LEU A 93 -14.80 7.68 9.32
CA LEU A 93 -13.66 6.88 8.84
C LEU A 93 -12.35 7.68 8.85
N ALA A 94 -12.37 8.93 8.38
CA ALA A 94 -11.16 9.71 8.15
C ALA A 94 -10.83 10.62 9.35
N THR A 95 -9.85 10.22 10.15
CA THR A 95 -9.38 10.97 11.33
C THR A 95 -8.17 11.83 11.01
N GLY A 96 -8.13 13.05 11.56
CA GLY A 96 -6.96 13.94 11.45
C GLY A 96 -6.62 14.28 9.99
N TYR A 97 -5.39 13.96 9.59
CA TYR A 97 -4.87 14.22 8.25
C TYR A 97 -5.05 13.05 7.25
N SER A 98 -5.59 11.91 7.69
CA SER A 98 -5.74 10.74 6.82
C SER A 98 -6.69 11.00 5.64
N LYS A 99 -6.27 10.56 4.46
CA LYS A 99 -7.08 10.61 3.23
C LYS A 99 -7.77 9.29 3.04
N ILE A 100 -9.08 9.27 3.29
CA ILE A 100 -9.95 8.13 3.00
C ILE A 100 -11.04 8.62 2.08
N LEU A 101 -11.28 7.85 1.03
CA LEU A 101 -12.16 8.25 -0.06
C LEU A 101 -13.18 7.15 -0.34
N GLY A 102 -14.45 7.51 -0.18
CA GLY A 102 -15.55 6.54 -0.26
C GLY A 102 -15.63 5.63 0.96
N ARG A 103 -16.47 4.61 0.85
CA ARG A 103 -16.78 3.66 1.93
C ARG A 103 -15.84 2.46 1.96
N PHE A 104 -15.20 2.13 0.83
CA PHE A 104 -14.44 0.90 0.69
C PHE A 104 -13.07 1.04 1.35
N THR A 105 -12.85 0.26 2.41
CA THR A 105 -11.57 0.12 3.11
C THR A 105 -11.06 -1.31 2.99
N THR A 106 -9.81 -1.54 3.41
CA THR A 106 -9.27 -2.88 3.59
C THR A 106 -10.15 -3.66 4.57
N THR A 107 -10.32 -4.95 4.30
CA THR A 107 -11.17 -5.82 5.13
C THR A 107 -10.44 -6.25 6.40
N LEU A 108 -9.14 -6.50 6.31
CA LEU A 108 -8.29 -6.75 7.46
C LEU A 108 -7.67 -5.43 7.93
N PRO A 109 -7.63 -5.18 9.25
CA PRO A 109 -6.81 -4.13 9.84
C PRO A 109 -5.34 -4.30 9.52
N GLU A 110 -4.62 -3.19 9.40
CA GLU A 110 -3.18 -3.16 9.06
C GLU A 110 -2.35 -4.10 9.93
N LYS A 111 -2.59 -4.14 11.24
CA LYS A 111 -1.87 -5.04 12.16
C LYS A 111 -2.00 -6.52 11.78
N LEU A 112 -3.21 -6.98 11.43
CA LEU A 112 -3.44 -8.37 11.04
C LEU A 112 -2.88 -8.65 9.65
N GLU A 113 -2.97 -7.66 8.76
CA GLU A 113 -2.47 -7.78 7.41
C GLU A 113 -0.94 -7.88 7.38
N THR A 114 -0.24 -7.11 8.21
CA THR A 114 1.21 -7.20 8.39
C THR A 114 1.62 -8.53 9.01
N SER A 115 0.91 -9.02 10.02
CA SER A 115 1.19 -10.34 10.60
C SER A 115 1.00 -11.47 9.59
N LEU A 116 -0.02 -11.37 8.72
CA LEU A 116 -0.21 -12.32 7.62
C LEU A 116 0.95 -12.25 6.61
N LYS A 117 1.42 -11.06 6.26
CA LYS A 117 2.58 -10.85 5.40
C LYS A 117 3.85 -11.49 5.99
N GLU A 118 4.15 -11.22 7.26
CA GLU A 118 5.33 -11.78 7.95
C GLU A 118 5.30 -13.31 7.95
N TYR A 119 4.13 -13.89 8.22
CA TYR A 119 3.94 -15.34 8.16
C TYR A 119 4.16 -15.91 6.75
N LEU A 120 3.74 -15.19 5.70
CA LEU A 120 3.95 -15.63 4.33
C LEU A 120 5.43 -15.63 3.94
N LEU A 121 6.19 -14.62 4.39
CA LEU A 121 7.63 -14.55 4.14
C LEU A 121 8.39 -15.66 4.87
N ASP A 122 8.07 -15.94 6.13
CA ASP A 122 8.67 -17.07 6.88
C ASP A 122 8.42 -18.43 6.18
N MET A 123 7.22 -18.61 5.62
CA MET A 123 6.88 -19.83 4.90
C MET A 123 7.63 -19.94 3.57
N GLU A 124 7.85 -18.82 2.89
CA GLU A 124 8.65 -18.75 1.67
C GLU A 124 10.13 -19.09 1.95
N ASP A 125 10.71 -18.54 3.02
CA ASP A 125 12.08 -18.83 3.45
C ASP A 125 12.29 -20.32 3.77
N ARG A 126 11.24 -20.97 4.27
CA ARG A 126 11.22 -22.41 4.56
C ARG A 126 10.87 -23.28 3.34
N LEU A 127 10.89 -22.69 2.13
CA LEU A 127 10.59 -23.32 0.83
C LEU A 127 9.15 -23.84 0.69
N PHE A 128 8.25 -23.43 1.59
CA PHE A 128 6.82 -23.70 1.53
C PHE A 128 6.10 -22.60 0.76
N GLY A 129 6.16 -22.67 -0.56
CA GLY A 129 5.44 -21.74 -1.43
C GLY A 129 3.92 -21.86 -1.25
N MET A 130 3.28 -20.77 -0.82
CA MET A 130 1.85 -20.70 -0.62
C MET A 130 1.11 -20.52 -1.95
N THR A 131 -0.03 -21.19 -2.11
CA THR A 131 -0.92 -20.94 -3.24
C THR A 131 -1.86 -19.77 -2.94
N LYS A 132 -2.40 -19.14 -3.98
CA LYS A 132 -3.46 -18.13 -3.85
C LYS A 132 -4.64 -18.61 -2.99
N LYS A 133 -5.04 -19.89 -3.12
CA LYS A 133 -6.15 -20.47 -2.36
C LYS A 133 -5.85 -20.43 -0.86
N ASN A 134 -4.66 -20.89 -0.46
CA ASN A 134 -4.22 -20.91 0.94
C ASN A 134 -4.22 -19.49 1.52
N ILE A 135 -3.68 -18.51 0.79
CA ILE A 135 -3.61 -17.10 1.24
C ILE A 135 -5.03 -16.56 1.48
N CYS A 136 -5.95 -16.82 0.56
CA CYS A 136 -7.34 -16.39 0.69
C CYS A 136 -8.10 -17.07 1.83
N GLU A 137 -7.83 -18.34 2.10
CA GLU A 137 -8.43 -19.10 3.22
C GLU A 137 -7.89 -18.64 4.58
N MET A 138 -6.58 -18.32 4.66
CA MET A 138 -5.98 -17.74 5.84
C MET A 138 -6.57 -16.36 6.15
N ALA A 139 -6.75 -15.51 5.13
CA ALA A 139 -7.39 -14.21 5.29
C ALA A 139 -8.83 -14.32 5.81
N TYR A 140 -9.60 -15.29 5.32
CA TYR A 140 -10.93 -15.59 5.83
C TYR A 140 -10.90 -16.03 7.29
N SER A 141 -10.02 -16.99 7.61
CA SER A 141 -9.86 -17.52 8.97
C SER A 141 -9.43 -16.45 9.96
N LEU A 142 -8.52 -15.56 9.57
CA LEU A 142 -8.11 -14.41 10.39
C LEU A 142 -9.29 -13.46 10.66
N ALA A 143 -10.12 -13.20 9.64
CA ALA A 143 -11.25 -12.30 9.79
C ALA A 143 -12.33 -12.90 10.72
N GLU A 144 -12.68 -14.17 10.57
CA GLU A 144 -13.65 -14.86 11.44
C GLU A 144 -13.13 -14.99 12.87
N ARG A 145 -11.86 -15.42 13.07
CA ARG A 145 -11.25 -15.58 14.41
C ARG A 145 -11.18 -14.28 15.19
N ASN A 146 -10.97 -13.15 14.53
CA ASN A 146 -10.92 -11.83 15.15
C ASN A 146 -12.30 -11.13 15.18
N GLY A 147 -13.39 -11.81 14.79
CA GLY A 147 -14.73 -11.24 14.78
C GLY A 147 -14.90 -10.04 13.84
N ILE A 148 -14.08 -9.95 12.79
CA ILE A 148 -14.07 -8.80 11.87
C ILE A 148 -15.20 -8.97 10.86
N LYS A 149 -16.06 -7.96 10.76
CA LYS A 149 -17.11 -7.94 9.74
C LYS A 149 -16.50 -7.86 8.34
N HIS A 150 -16.63 -8.92 7.56
CA HIS A 150 -16.10 -9.02 6.20
C HIS A 150 -17.16 -9.35 5.14
N ARG A 151 -16.79 -9.15 3.87
CA ARG A 151 -17.59 -9.53 2.68
C ARG A 151 -17.10 -10.81 2.01
N PHE A 152 -16.19 -11.54 2.65
CA PHE A 152 -15.69 -12.81 2.12
C PHE A 152 -16.81 -13.85 2.01
N SER A 153 -16.61 -14.82 1.11
CA SER A 153 -17.62 -15.84 0.86
C SER A 153 -17.64 -16.84 2.01
N LYS A 154 -18.74 -16.88 2.75
CA LYS A 154 -18.94 -17.87 3.83
C LYS A 154 -19.06 -19.30 3.28
N ASN A 155 -19.66 -19.46 2.10
CA ASN A 155 -19.81 -20.79 1.47
C ASN A 155 -18.45 -21.39 1.08
N LYS A 156 -17.57 -20.57 0.49
CA LYS A 156 -16.23 -21.01 0.07
C LYS A 156 -15.17 -20.89 1.16
N LYS A 157 -15.50 -20.25 2.30
CA LYS A 157 -14.59 -19.93 3.40
C LYS A 157 -13.28 -19.29 2.94
N SER A 158 -13.35 -18.39 1.95
CA SER A 158 -12.16 -17.79 1.34
C SER A 158 -12.39 -16.33 0.93
N ALA A 159 -11.30 -15.57 0.91
CA ALA A 159 -11.25 -14.24 0.36
C ALA A 159 -11.33 -14.25 -1.18
N GLY A 160 -11.88 -13.18 -1.75
CA GLY A 160 -12.06 -13.06 -3.21
C GLY A 160 -10.76 -12.66 -3.93
N THR A 161 -10.70 -12.91 -5.23
CA THR A 161 -9.57 -12.52 -6.11
C THR A 161 -9.25 -11.03 -6.03
N ALA A 162 -10.26 -10.15 -5.88
CA ALA A 162 -10.04 -8.71 -5.74
C ALA A 162 -9.24 -8.38 -4.46
N TRP A 163 -9.60 -9.00 -3.34
CA TRP A 163 -8.88 -8.81 -2.07
C TRP A 163 -7.43 -9.28 -2.18
N PHE A 164 -7.21 -10.46 -2.77
CA PHE A 164 -5.88 -11.03 -2.97
C PHE A 164 -4.99 -10.11 -3.82
N ARG A 165 -5.52 -9.59 -4.92
CA ARG A 165 -4.79 -8.64 -5.78
C ARG A 165 -4.46 -7.35 -5.03
N ASP A 166 -5.41 -6.81 -4.27
CA ASP A 166 -5.19 -5.59 -3.51
C ASP A 166 -4.16 -5.81 -2.39
N PHE A 167 -4.14 -7.00 -1.77
CA PHE A 167 -3.14 -7.42 -0.78
C PHE A 167 -1.74 -7.47 -1.38
N LEU A 168 -1.57 -8.16 -2.51
CA LEU A 168 -0.29 -8.23 -3.22
C LEU A 168 0.20 -6.86 -3.73
N LYS A 169 -0.73 -5.99 -4.14
CA LYS A 169 -0.37 -4.61 -4.52
C LYS A 169 0.22 -3.81 -3.34
N ARG A 170 -0.19 -4.11 -2.10
CA ARG A 170 0.36 -3.49 -0.89
C ARG A 170 1.69 -4.12 -0.48
N TYR A 171 1.86 -5.42 -0.73
CA TYR A 171 3.04 -6.19 -0.36
C TYR A 171 3.64 -6.91 -1.59
N PRO A 172 4.32 -6.17 -2.48
CA PRO A 172 4.91 -6.72 -3.71
C PRO A 172 6.07 -7.70 -3.46
N GLU A 173 6.56 -7.79 -2.23
CA GLU A 173 7.60 -8.74 -1.81
C GLU A 173 7.10 -10.19 -1.66
N ILE A 174 5.78 -10.42 -1.63
CA ILE A 174 5.22 -11.76 -1.42
C ILE A 174 5.19 -12.53 -2.73
N SER A 175 5.88 -13.67 -2.77
CA SER A 175 5.76 -14.65 -3.85
C SER A 175 4.62 -15.64 -3.57
N PHE A 176 3.99 -16.15 -4.63
CA PHE A 176 3.00 -17.23 -4.51
C PHE A 176 3.14 -18.20 -5.68
N ARG A 177 2.83 -19.47 -5.44
CA ARG A 177 2.84 -20.51 -6.49
C ARG A 177 1.57 -20.42 -7.34
N THR A 178 1.73 -20.38 -8.65
CA THR A 178 0.67 -20.72 -9.61
C THR A 178 0.57 -22.24 -9.70
N PRO A 179 -0.58 -22.85 -9.36
CA PRO A 179 -0.80 -24.25 -9.69
C PRO A 179 -0.81 -24.38 -11.22
N GLU A 180 -0.11 -25.39 -11.74
CA GLU A 180 -0.19 -25.81 -13.14
C GLU A 180 -1.59 -26.34 -13.49
#